data_AF-A0A524AQV7-F1
#
_entry.id   AF-A0A524AQV7-F1
#
_cell.length_a   1.000
_cell.length_b   1.000
_cell.length_c   1.000
_cell.angle_alpha   90.00
_cell.angle_beta   90.00
_cell.angle_gamma   90.00
#
_symmetry.space_group_name_H-M   'P 1'
#
loop_
_entity.id
_entity.type
_entity.pdbx_description
1 polymer ?
#
loop_
_entity_poly.entity_id
_entity_poly.type
_entity_poly.pdbx_seq_one_letter_code
_entity_poly.pdbx_strand_id
1 'polypeptide(L)'
;MLGRYRRHQREFRQRARGSGETVPHAVGRRHVGIPKEGPSAGITIVTGIVSALRNVAVRHDVAMTGEITIMGKVLGVGGVQAKLLAAMEAGVKTVILPAENEQDVRHLPDYMQDQVEICYVSNIKEVLDLALVPKQAA
;
A
#
# COMPACT_ATOMS: atom_id res chain seq x y z
N MET A 1 34.31 -13.71 18.48
CA MET A 1 33.15 -13.12 19.19
C MET A 1 31.81 -13.69 18.65
N LEU A 2 31.66 -15.02 18.56
CA LEU A 2 30.43 -15.70 18.09
C LEU A 2 30.12 -16.99 18.89
N GLY A 3 30.99 -17.38 19.83
CA GLY A 3 30.86 -18.61 20.63
C GLY A 3 30.04 -18.47 21.92
N ARG A 4 29.78 -17.25 22.40
CA ARG A 4 29.05 -17.02 23.66
C ARG A 4 27.52 -16.95 23.49
N TYR A 5 27.02 -16.72 22.29
CA TYR A 5 25.57 -16.66 22.01
C TYR A 5 24.91 -18.05 21.89
N ARG A 6 25.68 -19.06 21.44
CA ARG A 6 25.17 -20.45 21.28
C ARG A 6 25.05 -21.23 22.61
N ARG A 7 25.74 -20.82 23.68
CA ARG A 7 25.64 -21.49 25.00
C ARG A 7 24.36 -21.08 25.74
N HIS A 8 24.00 -19.80 25.68
CA HIS A 8 22.83 -19.26 26.38
C HIS A 8 21.49 -19.79 25.83
N GLN A 9 21.43 -20.19 24.56
CA GLN A 9 20.22 -20.79 23.97
C GLN A 9 20.03 -22.29 24.28
N ARG A 10 21.09 -23.02 24.66
CA ARG A 10 20.95 -24.43 25.06
C ARG A 10 20.49 -24.58 26.52
N GLU A 11 20.94 -23.68 27.39
CA GLU A 11 20.54 -23.68 28.82
C GLU A 11 19.07 -23.28 29.01
N PHE A 12 18.54 -22.37 28.18
CA PHE A 12 17.13 -21.99 28.24
C PHE A 12 16.19 -23.12 27.79
N ARG A 13 16.64 -23.95 26.85
CA ARG A 13 15.85 -25.08 26.32
C ARG A 13 15.79 -26.29 27.27
N GLN A 14 16.73 -26.38 28.22
CA GLN A 14 16.77 -27.47 29.22
C GLN A 14 16.01 -27.14 30.49
N ARG A 15 15.86 -25.86 30.87
CA ARG A 15 15.06 -25.45 32.04
C ARG A 15 13.54 -25.61 31.87
N ALA A 16 13.04 -25.65 30.63
CA ALA A 16 11.62 -25.74 30.32
C ALA A 16 11.04 -27.18 30.27
N ARG A 17 11.80 -28.21 30.70
CA ARG A 17 11.32 -29.61 30.72
C ARG A 17 11.08 -30.17 32.14
N GLY A 18 11.18 -29.36 33.18
CA GLY A 18 11.21 -29.84 34.57
C GLY A 18 10.20 -29.26 35.55
N SER A 19 9.46 -28.21 35.23
CA SER A 19 8.46 -27.64 36.14
C SER A 19 7.13 -27.46 35.43
N GLY A 20 6.07 -28.07 35.99
CA GLY A 20 4.69 -27.92 35.55
C GLY A 20 4.12 -26.53 35.87
N GLU A 21 4.83 -25.47 35.50
CA GLU A 21 4.37 -24.09 35.61
C GLU A 21 3.94 -23.58 34.25
N THR A 22 2.69 -23.15 34.16
CA THR A 22 2.11 -22.49 32.99
C THR A 22 2.84 -21.17 32.72
N VAL A 23 3.83 -21.21 31.84
CA VAL A 23 4.47 -20.03 31.28
C VAL A 23 3.43 -19.25 30.46
N PRO A 24 3.16 -17.96 30.74
CA PRO A 24 2.28 -17.18 29.89
C PRO A 24 2.91 -17.09 28.51
N HIS A 25 2.13 -17.46 27.48
CA HIS A 25 2.54 -17.39 26.08
C HIS A 25 2.95 -15.96 25.73
N ALA A 26 4.27 -15.71 25.71
CA ALA A 26 4.83 -14.58 24.99
C ALA A 26 4.55 -14.81 23.51
N VAL A 27 3.44 -14.23 23.03
CA VAL A 27 3.15 -14.10 21.60
C VAL A 27 4.28 -13.27 21.02
N GLY A 28 5.21 -13.94 20.35
CA GLY A 28 6.17 -13.27 19.47
C GLY A 28 5.36 -12.39 18.53
N ARG A 29 5.64 -11.08 18.53
CA ARG A 29 5.13 -10.16 17.51
C ARG A 29 5.59 -10.68 16.16
N ARG A 30 4.82 -11.60 15.56
CA ARG A 30 4.83 -11.82 14.12
C ARG A 30 4.61 -10.44 13.55
N HIS A 31 5.58 -9.95 12.79
CA HIS A 31 5.56 -8.62 12.17
C HIS A 31 4.13 -8.31 11.73
N VAL A 32 3.46 -7.50 12.55
CA VAL A 32 2.16 -6.95 12.23
C VAL A 32 2.47 -6.08 11.03
N GLY A 33 1.93 -6.45 9.87
CA GLY A 33 2.01 -5.61 8.69
C GLY A 33 1.65 -4.20 9.11
N ILE A 34 2.44 -3.22 8.66
CA ILE A 34 2.19 -1.80 8.94
C ILE A 34 0.69 -1.58 8.74
N PRO A 35 -0.08 -1.18 9.79
CA PRO A 35 -1.50 -0.96 9.66
C PRO A 35 -1.72 -0.05 8.46
N LYS A 36 -2.39 -0.55 7.41
CA LYS A 36 -2.76 0.28 6.27
C LYS A 36 -3.93 1.12 6.74
N GLU A 37 -3.59 2.24 7.37
CA GLU A 37 -4.52 3.21 7.96
C GLU A 37 -5.40 3.83 6.85
N GLY A 38 -6.72 3.69 7.01
CA GLY A 38 -7.75 4.50 6.35
C GLY A 38 -8.44 3.87 5.13
N PRO A 39 -9.65 4.36 4.75
CA PRO A 39 -10.39 3.94 3.56
C PRO A 39 -9.68 4.24 2.23
N SER A 40 -8.43 4.71 2.28
CA SER A 40 -7.62 5.26 1.17
C SER A 40 -7.26 4.27 0.06
N ALA A 41 -7.70 3.02 0.16
CA ALA A 41 -7.63 1.99 -0.88
C ALA A 41 -8.96 1.82 -1.64
N GLY A 42 -9.97 2.68 -1.39
CA GLY A 42 -11.31 2.57 -1.96
C GLY A 42 -11.31 2.49 -3.49
N ILE A 43 -10.60 3.40 -4.16
CA ILE A 43 -10.51 3.39 -5.62
C ILE A 43 -9.77 2.16 -6.16
N THR A 44 -8.79 1.64 -5.42
CA THR A 44 -8.04 0.43 -5.77
C THR A 44 -8.93 -0.81 -5.74
N ILE A 45 -9.72 -0.95 -4.68
CA ILE A 45 -10.66 -2.08 -4.52
C ILE A 45 -11.70 -2.05 -5.63
N VAL A 46 -12.30 -0.88 -5.89
CA VAL A 46 -13.30 -0.73 -6.96
C VAL A 46 -12.69 -1.05 -8.33
N THR A 47 -11.48 -0.57 -8.62
CA THR A 47 -10.79 -0.88 -9.87
C THR A 47 -10.54 -2.39 -10.03
N GLY A 48 -10.13 -3.08 -8.96
CA GLY A 48 -9.95 -4.54 -8.96
C GLY A 48 -11.25 -5.30 -9.23
N ILE A 49 -12.35 -4.88 -8.58
CA ILE A 49 -13.68 -5.47 -8.82
C ILE A 49 -14.12 -5.26 -10.27
N VAL A 50 -14.01 -4.04 -10.78
CA VAL A 50 -14.40 -3.70 -12.17
C VAL A 50 -13.53 -4.46 -13.17
N SER A 51 -12.22 -4.56 -12.93
CA SER A 51 -11.29 -5.35 -13.73
C SER A 51 -11.74 -6.82 -13.82
N ALA A 52 -12.04 -7.45 -12.69
CA ALA A 52 -12.50 -8.83 -12.63
C ALA A 52 -13.85 -9.03 -13.35
N LEU A 53 -14.80 -8.11 -13.15
CA LEU A 53 -16.12 -8.18 -13.80
C LEU A 53 -16.07 -7.96 -15.31
N ARG A 54 -15.18 -7.08 -15.79
CA ARG A 54 -15.04 -6.77 -17.22
C ARG A 54 -14.06 -7.70 -17.94
N ASN A 55 -13.33 -8.53 -17.20
CA ASN A 55 -12.20 -9.31 -17.70
C ASN A 55 -11.18 -8.43 -18.46
N VAL A 56 -10.86 -7.28 -17.87
CA VAL A 56 -9.88 -6.32 -18.42
C VAL A 56 -8.77 -6.15 -17.40
N ALA A 57 -7.52 -6.32 -17.81
CA ALA A 57 -6.38 -6.18 -16.92
C ALA A 57 -6.20 -4.73 -16.41
N VAL A 58 -5.74 -4.60 -15.17
CA VAL A 58 -5.24 -3.32 -14.63
C VAL A 58 -3.81 -3.13 -15.09
N ARG A 59 -3.46 -1.90 -15.46
CA ARG A 59 -2.09 -1.49 -15.78
C ARG A 59 -1.15 -1.71 -14.60
N HIS A 60 -0.01 -2.36 -14.87
CA HIS A 60 1.00 -2.69 -13.84
C HIS A 60 1.93 -1.51 -13.52
N ASP A 61 1.98 -0.50 -14.39
CA ASP A 61 2.81 0.69 -14.27
C ASP A 61 2.11 1.84 -13.53
N VAL A 62 0.92 1.59 -12.98
CA VAL A 62 0.07 2.57 -12.30
C VAL A 62 -0.10 2.23 -10.82
N ALA A 63 0.23 3.18 -9.94
CA ALA A 63 -0.21 3.17 -8.55
C ALA A 63 -1.41 4.11 -8.36
N MET A 64 -2.27 3.84 -7.38
CA MET A 64 -3.42 4.70 -7.07
C MET A 64 -3.73 4.70 -5.58
N THR A 65 -4.18 5.84 -5.06
CA THR A 65 -4.75 5.96 -3.71
C THR A 65 -5.88 6.98 -3.72
N GLY A 66 -6.89 6.74 -2.90
CA GLY A 66 -8.07 7.59 -2.86
C GLY A 66 -9.18 6.91 -2.08
N GLU A 67 -9.84 7.67 -1.24
CA GLU A 67 -11.12 7.23 -0.68
C GLU A 67 -12.21 7.39 -1.74
N ILE A 68 -13.25 6.56 -1.66
CA ILE A 68 -14.37 6.60 -2.60
C ILE A 68 -15.69 6.68 -1.85
N THR A 69 -16.57 7.56 -2.33
CA THR A 69 -17.96 7.63 -1.87
C THR A 69 -18.84 6.66 -2.68
N ILE A 70 -20.03 6.34 -2.17
CA ILE A 70 -21.03 5.54 -2.90
C ILE A 70 -21.40 6.21 -4.23
N MET A 71 -21.36 7.54 -4.30
CA MET A 71 -21.63 8.32 -5.51
C MET A 71 -20.46 8.35 -6.51
N GLY A 72 -19.35 7.67 -6.21
CA GLY A 72 -18.18 7.59 -7.09
C GLY A 72 -17.26 8.81 -7.05
N LYS A 73 -17.48 9.77 -6.14
CA LYS A 73 -16.52 10.85 -5.87
C LYS A 73 -15.26 10.27 -5.20
N VAL A 74 -14.10 10.68 -5.69
CA VAL A 74 -12.78 10.39 -5.10
C VAL A 74 -12.44 11.51 -4.11
N LEU A 75 -12.02 11.13 -2.90
CA LEU A 75 -11.70 12.08 -1.83
C LEU A 75 -10.21 12.01 -1.46
N GLY A 76 -9.71 13.11 -0.91
CA GLY A 76 -8.34 13.26 -0.45
C GLY A 76 -7.92 12.20 0.58
N VAL A 77 -6.62 11.93 0.62
CA VAL A 77 -6.03 10.97 1.54
C VAL A 77 -4.87 11.59 2.31
N GLY A 78 -4.65 11.12 3.54
CA GLY A 78 -3.45 11.47 4.30
C GLY A 78 -2.19 10.75 3.81
N GLY A 79 -1.03 11.30 4.19
CA GLY A 79 0.28 10.65 4.01
C GLY A 79 0.76 10.59 2.56
N VAL A 80 0.43 11.59 1.74
CA VAL A 80 0.75 11.62 0.29
C VAL A 80 2.25 11.44 0.04
N GLN A 81 3.12 12.11 0.82
CA GLN A 81 4.57 11.98 0.66
C GLN A 81 5.07 10.54 0.80
N ALA A 82 4.64 9.82 1.84
CA ALA A 82 5.06 8.44 2.08
C ALA A 82 4.53 7.49 0.99
N LYS A 83 3.31 7.74 0.50
CA LYS A 83 2.70 6.95 -0.59
C LYS A 83 3.38 7.19 -1.92
N LEU A 84 3.75 8.44 -2.22
CA LEU A 84 4.48 8.80 -3.44
C LEU A 84 5.89 8.19 -3.42
N LEU A 85 6.59 8.29 -2.28
CA LEU A 85 7.91 7.67 -2.11
C LEU A 85 7.85 6.15 -2.30
N ALA A 86 6.87 5.47 -1.71
CA ALA A 86 6.70 4.02 -1.88
C ALA A 86 6.40 3.64 -3.35
N ALA A 87 5.65 4.49 -4.08
CA ALA A 87 5.39 4.31 -5.49
C ALA A 87 6.69 4.45 -6.32
N MET A 88 7.50 5.46 -6.04
CA MET A 88 8.81 5.66 -6.67
C MET A 88 9.77 4.49 -6.40
N GLU A 89 9.84 4.01 -5.16
CA GLU A 89 10.64 2.84 -4.77
C GLU A 89 10.18 1.55 -5.46
N ALA A 90 8.88 1.41 -5.71
CA ALA A 90 8.31 0.31 -6.48
C ALA A 90 8.56 0.44 -8.00
N GLY A 91 9.10 1.57 -8.47
CA GLY A 91 9.39 1.82 -9.88
C GLY A 91 8.15 2.01 -10.74
N VAL A 92 7.01 2.40 -10.15
CA VAL A 92 5.83 2.74 -10.96
C VAL A 92 6.03 4.08 -11.67
N LYS A 93 5.45 4.20 -12.86
CA LYS A 93 5.63 5.40 -13.71
C LYS A 93 4.55 6.43 -13.46
N THR A 94 3.33 5.98 -13.17
CA THR A 94 2.17 6.84 -13.05
C THR A 94 1.51 6.64 -11.68
N VAL A 95 1.15 7.73 -11.01
CA VAL A 95 0.45 7.72 -9.72
C VAL A 95 -0.85 8.51 -9.83
N ILE A 96 -1.97 7.83 -9.60
CA ILE A 96 -3.29 8.45 -9.54
C ILE A 96 -3.53 8.95 -8.12
N LEU A 97 -3.79 10.27 -7.99
CA LEU A 97 -4.09 10.95 -6.72
C LEU A 97 -5.43 11.70 -6.79
N PRO A 98 -6.13 11.87 -5.65
CA PRO A 98 -7.27 12.75 -5.58
C PRO A 98 -6.88 14.19 -5.90
N ALA A 99 -7.73 14.94 -6.59
CA ALA A 99 -7.51 16.36 -6.87
C ALA A 99 -7.34 17.19 -5.58
N GLU A 100 -8.00 16.79 -4.49
CA GLU A 100 -7.88 17.43 -3.17
C GLU A 100 -6.44 17.34 -2.60
N ASN A 101 -5.61 16.41 -3.07
CA ASN A 101 -4.21 16.26 -2.63
C ASN A 101 -3.21 17.06 -3.47
N GLU A 102 -3.62 17.79 -4.51
CA GLU A 102 -2.71 18.56 -5.36
C GLU A 102 -1.90 19.58 -4.56
N GLN A 103 -2.53 20.24 -3.58
CA GLN A 103 -1.84 21.19 -2.72
C GLN A 103 -0.75 20.52 -1.86
N ASP A 104 -1.01 19.33 -1.33
CA ASP A 104 -0.02 18.57 -0.56
C ASP A 104 1.20 18.23 -1.42
N VAL A 105 0.98 17.84 -2.68
CA VAL A 105 2.06 17.50 -3.63
C VAL A 105 2.89 18.72 -4.00
N ARG A 106 2.27 19.89 -4.20
CA ARG A 106 2.99 21.15 -4.51
C ARG A 106 3.97 21.57 -3.42
N HIS A 107 3.77 21.11 -2.18
CA HIS A 107 4.68 21.37 -1.07
C HIS A 107 5.82 20.34 -0.97
N LEU A 108 5.83 19.30 -1.82
CA LEU A 108 6.88 18.28 -1.85
C LEU A 108 8.09 18.73 -2.69
N PRO A 109 9.29 18.22 -2.38
CA PRO A 109 10.49 18.50 -3.18
C PRO A 109 10.34 18.13 -4.66
N ASP A 110 10.89 18.96 -5.55
CA ASP A 110 10.80 18.79 -7.01
C ASP A 110 11.28 17.41 -7.50
N TYR A 111 12.33 16.85 -6.88
CA TYR A 111 12.85 15.53 -7.24
C TYR A 111 11.83 14.40 -7.11
N MET A 112 10.78 14.56 -6.28
CA MET A 112 9.69 13.59 -6.16
C MET A 112 8.65 13.76 -7.27
N GLN A 113 8.42 15.00 -7.72
CA GLN A 113 7.47 15.33 -8.78
C GLN A 113 8.03 14.95 -10.16
N ASP A 114 9.34 15.02 -10.35
CA ASP A 114 9.99 14.72 -11.64
C ASP A 114 10.15 13.23 -11.96
N GLN A 115 10.05 12.34 -10.95
CA GLN A 115 10.29 10.90 -11.13
C GLN A 115 9.05 10.10 -11.52
N VAL A 116 7.86 10.65 -11.29
CA VAL A 116 6.59 9.97 -11.53
C VAL A 116 5.57 10.93 -12.14
N GLU A 117 4.79 10.42 -13.09
CA GLU A 117 3.66 11.15 -13.65
C GLU A 117 2.51 11.12 -12.66
N ILE A 118 2.07 12.28 -12.17
CA ILE A 118 0.96 12.39 -11.22
C ILE A 118 -0.31 12.76 -11.98
N CYS A 119 -1.33 11.90 -11.91
CA CYS A 119 -2.65 12.14 -12.48
C CYS A 119 -3.65 12.46 -11.37
N TYR A 120 -4.14 13.70 -11.33
CA TYR A 120 -5.17 14.11 -10.40
C TYR A 120 -6.57 13.77 -10.91
N VAL A 121 -7.40 13.17 -10.06
CA VAL A 121 -8.76 12.72 -10.40
C VAL A 121 -9.78 13.14 -9.36
N SER A 122 -11.03 13.30 -9.77
CA SER A 122 -12.14 13.64 -8.87
C SER A 122 -13.24 12.57 -8.84
N ASN A 123 -13.29 11.69 -9.84
CA ASN A 123 -14.30 10.66 -9.98
C ASN A 123 -13.71 9.30 -10.35
N ILE A 124 -14.37 8.22 -9.91
CA ILE A 124 -13.97 6.84 -10.19
C ILE A 124 -13.90 6.52 -11.68
N LYS A 125 -14.72 7.17 -12.52
CA LYS A 125 -14.66 6.97 -13.97
C LYS A 125 -13.28 7.31 -14.53
N GLU A 126 -12.70 8.42 -14.09
CA GLU A 126 -11.36 8.86 -14.51
C GLU A 126 -10.29 7.85 -14.08
N VAL A 127 -10.40 7.32 -12.85
CA VAL A 127 -9.52 6.26 -12.35
C VAL A 127 -9.58 5.04 -13.26
N LEU A 128 -10.78 4.56 -13.59
CA LEU A 128 -10.96 3.36 -14.41
C LEU A 128 -10.43 3.57 -15.84
N ASP A 129 -10.64 4.75 -16.42
CA ASP A 129 -10.15 5.10 -17.76
C ASP A 129 -8.61 5.15 -17.80
N LEU A 130 -7.96 5.60 -16.72
CA LEU A 130 -6.50 5.65 -16.60
C LEU A 130 -5.86 4.30 -16.25
N ALA A 131 -6.54 3.50 -15.42
CA ALA A 131 -5.98 2.29 -14.83
C ALA A 131 -6.25 1.00 -15.61
N LEU A 132 -7.34 0.91 -16.37
CA LEU A 132 -7.66 -0.29 -17.15
C LEU A 132 -6.98 -0.27 -18.51
N VAL A 133 -6.48 -1.42 -18.96
CA VAL A 133 -5.92 -1.55 -20.30
C VAL A 133 -7.04 -1.35 -21.34
N PRO A 134 -6.84 -0.54 -22.38
CA PRO A 134 -7.82 -0.40 -23.45
C PRO A 134 -8.13 -1.78 -24.04
N LYS A 135 -9.42 -2.11 -24.15
CA LYS A 135 -9.83 -3.34 -24.84
C LYS A 135 -9.31 -3.24 -26.27
N GLN A 136 -8.36 -4.09 -26.64
CA GLN A 136 -7.96 -4.23 -28.04
C GLN A 136 -9.23 -4.57 -28.82
N ALA A 137 -9.59 -3.72 -29.77
CA ALA A 137 -10.65 -4.02 -30.71
C ALA A 137 -10.21 -5.28 -31.47
N ALA A 138 -10.98 -6.35 -31.30
CA ALA A 138 -10.83 -7.58 -32.05
C ALA A 138 -11.31 -7.36 -33.50
#